data_AF-A0A067QIP0-F1
#
_entry.id   AF-A0A067QIP0-F1
#
_cell.length_a   1.000
_cell.length_b   1.000
_cell.length_c   1.000
_cell.angle_alpha   90.00
_cell.angle_beta   90.00
_cell.angle_gamma   90.00
#
_symmetry.space_group_name_H-M   'P 1'
#
loop_
_entity.id
_entity.type
_entity.pdbx_description
1 polymer ?
#
loop_
_entity_poly.entity_id
_entity_poly.type
_entity_poly.pdbx_seq_one_letter_code
_entity_poly.pdbx_strand_id
1 'polypeptide(L)'
;MHFSKMDAETWIRRKNNMNRRRFADVHLDVFDVLPADRLTFYLDGLREMSARRIQTAWRGYRTRRKFAEVRGERRREKAAVAIQRRVRHWLHTRAEAQNCISSRTVSKISEERLQKLQQEVSRWQDTHDNVKFPGMKQMVDLHFQVQNRLTSFYWRFNEGSIRQQRHEARCAQLEALCTLSELPALSQSENMDISWYHCPSLPFATAARLAHKRQLRSPSAVWWRKLMS
;
A
#
# COMPACT_ATOMS: atom_id res chain seq x y z
N MET A 1 16.53 22.55 14.09
CA MET A 1 15.40 22.37 15.03
C MET A 1 15.10 20.89 15.13
N HIS A 2 15.62 20.23 16.17
CA HIS A 2 15.44 18.80 16.41
C HIS A 2 14.00 18.50 16.84
N PHE A 3 13.23 17.79 16.02
CA PHE A 3 12.08 17.03 16.51
C PHE A 3 12.57 15.65 16.93
N SER A 4 13.06 15.58 18.16
CA SER A 4 13.17 14.31 18.91
C SER A 4 11.85 13.54 18.71
N LYS A 5 11.92 12.27 18.30
CA LYS A 5 10.77 11.35 18.33
C LYS A 5 10.30 11.32 19.78
N MET A 6 9.36 12.19 20.11
CA MET A 6 8.75 12.25 21.42
C MET A 6 8.12 10.89 21.65
N ASP A 7 8.63 10.21 22.67
CA ASP A 7 8.05 8.99 23.18
C ASP A 7 6.55 9.21 23.41
N ALA A 8 5.71 8.22 23.12
CA ALA A 8 4.25 8.37 23.13
C ALA A 8 3.76 8.92 24.49
N GLU A 9 4.41 8.50 25.57
CA GLU A 9 4.16 9.00 26.93
C GLU A 9 4.52 10.47 27.09
N THR A 10 5.67 10.90 26.57
CA THR A 10 6.09 12.31 26.62
C THR A 10 5.14 13.18 25.80
N TRP A 11 4.67 12.70 24.64
CA TRP A 11 3.72 13.43 23.79
C TRP A 11 2.36 13.57 24.48
N ILE A 12 1.85 12.50 25.08
CA ILE A 12 0.62 12.52 25.89
C ILE A 12 0.78 13.51 27.04
N ARG A 13 1.90 13.47 27.77
CA ARG A 13 2.17 14.38 28.88
C ARG A 13 2.20 15.84 28.43
N ARG A 14 2.88 16.14 27.32
CA ARG A 14 2.93 17.49 26.74
C ARG A 14 1.55 17.97 26.29
N LYS A 15 0.80 17.12 25.60
CA LYS A 15 -0.57 17.41 25.15
C LYS A 15 -1.51 17.65 26.33
N ASN A 16 -1.42 16.85 27.39
CA ASN A 16 -2.20 17.03 28.61
C ASN A 16 -1.84 18.35 29.29
N ASN A 17 -0.55 18.69 29.38
CA ASN A 17 -0.12 19.98 29.93
C ASN A 17 -0.62 21.17 29.10
N MET A 18 -0.57 21.08 27.76
CA MET A 18 -1.13 22.11 26.88
C MET A 18 -2.65 22.26 27.06
N ASN A 19 -3.37 21.15 27.17
CA ASN A 19 -4.82 21.18 27.40
C ASN A 19 -5.17 21.74 28.78
N ARG A 20 -4.39 21.42 29.82
CA ARG A 20 -4.56 22.00 31.16
C ARG A 20 -4.33 23.51 31.17
N ARG A 21 -3.29 23.98 30.45
CA ARG A 21 -3.02 25.41 30.29
C ARG A 21 -4.16 26.11 29.56
N ARG A 22 -4.56 25.62 28.38
CA ARG A 22 -5.70 26.18 27.64
C ARG A 22 -6.99 26.19 28.44
N PHE A 23 -7.24 25.13 29.22
CA PHE A 23 -8.39 25.08 30.12
C PHE A 23 -8.29 26.16 31.21
N ALA A 24 -7.13 26.31 31.85
CA ALA A 24 -6.90 27.38 32.81
C ALA A 24 -7.10 28.76 32.15
N ASP A 25 -6.47 29.01 31.00
CA ASP A 25 -6.56 30.29 30.28
C ASP A 25 -8.02 30.66 29.96
N VAL A 26 -8.80 29.72 29.39
CA VAL A 26 -10.21 29.96 29.03
C VAL A 26 -11.10 30.20 30.24
N HIS A 27 -10.79 29.58 31.38
CA HIS A 27 -11.63 29.67 32.57
C HIS A 27 -11.18 30.77 33.54
N LEU A 28 -9.93 31.24 33.47
CA LEU A 28 -9.43 32.38 34.25
C LEU A 28 -10.16 33.67 33.87
N ASP A 29 -10.29 33.96 32.58
CA ASP A 29 -11.06 35.12 32.09
C ASP A 29 -12.52 35.11 32.58
N VAL A 30 -13.09 33.91 32.74
CA VAL A 30 -14.46 33.71 33.23
C VAL A 30 -14.53 33.91 34.75
N PHE A 31 -13.48 33.54 35.49
CA PHE A 31 -13.40 33.75 36.94
C PHE A 31 -13.18 35.21 37.31
N ASP A 32 -12.52 36.00 36.47
CA ASP A 32 -12.29 37.44 36.71
C ASP A 32 -13.58 38.29 36.59
N VAL A 33 -14.58 37.80 35.85
CA VAL A 33 -15.84 38.50 35.57
C VAL A 33 -17.02 37.98 36.41
N LEU A 34 -16.97 36.73 36.86
CA LEU A 34 -18.07 36.11 37.60
C LEU A 34 -18.08 36.48 39.09
N PRO A 35 -19.23 36.91 39.64
CA PRO A 35 -19.35 37.10 41.07
C PRO A 35 -19.33 35.76 41.82
N ALA A 36 -18.83 35.81 43.06
CA ALA A 36 -18.51 34.63 43.86
C ALA A 36 -19.73 33.73 44.18
N ASP A 37 -20.93 34.32 44.22
CA ASP A 37 -22.20 33.64 44.42
C ASP A 37 -22.56 32.68 43.28
N ARG A 38 -22.16 33.01 42.03
CA ARG A 38 -22.44 32.21 40.83
C ARG A 38 -21.32 31.24 40.46
N LEU A 39 -20.16 31.36 41.10
CA LEU A 39 -18.99 30.52 40.84
C LEU A 39 -19.28 29.03 41.09
N THR A 40 -20.04 28.72 42.14
CA THR A 40 -20.41 27.35 42.51
C THR A 40 -21.23 26.66 41.43
N PHE A 41 -22.28 27.33 40.92
CA PHE A 41 -23.12 26.83 39.84
C PHE A 41 -22.32 26.56 38.56
N TYR A 42 -21.38 27.45 38.22
CA TYR A 42 -20.51 27.30 37.06
C TYR A 42 -19.59 26.08 37.19
N LEU A 43 -18.95 25.90 38.35
CA LEU A 43 -18.06 24.77 38.61
C LEU A 43 -18.81 23.44 38.58
N ASP A 44 -20.03 23.38 39.11
CA ASP A 44 -20.86 22.18 39.07
C ASP A 44 -21.33 21.84 37.65
N GLY A 45 -21.65 22.85 36.84
CA GLY A 45 -21.91 22.67 35.41
C GLY A 45 -20.70 22.08 34.65
N LEU A 46 -19.49 22.57 34.94
CA LEU A 46 -18.26 22.02 34.36
C LEU A 46 -18.00 20.57 34.80
N ARG A 47 -18.27 20.24 36.07
CA ARG A 47 -18.17 18.88 36.60
C ARG A 47 -19.16 17.94 35.90
N GLU A 48 -20.40 18.37 35.72
CA GLU A 48 -21.40 17.55 35.03
C GLU A 48 -21.05 17.33 33.55
N MET A 49 -20.65 18.40 32.84
CA MET A 49 -20.22 18.32 31.45
C MET A 49 -19.01 17.40 31.28
N SER A 50 -18.01 17.52 32.15
CA SER A 50 -16.82 16.66 32.10
C SER A 50 -17.17 15.20 32.41
N ALA A 51 -18.02 14.94 33.41
CA ALA A 51 -18.52 13.59 33.71
C ALA A 51 -19.24 12.97 32.51
N ARG A 52 -20.15 13.71 31.84
CA ARG A 52 -20.83 13.25 30.63
C ARG A 52 -19.83 12.93 29.49
N ARG A 53 -18.81 13.77 29.29
CA ARG A 53 -17.76 13.54 28.27
C ARG A 53 -16.93 12.29 28.57
N ILE A 54 -16.55 12.08 29.82
CA ILE A 54 -15.81 10.88 30.24
C ILE A 54 -16.66 9.63 30.04
N GLN A 55 -17.93 9.66 30.47
CA GLN A 55 -18.85 8.54 30.34
C GLN A 55 -19.11 8.16 28.87
N THR A 56 -19.34 9.16 28.00
CA THR A 56 -19.53 8.94 26.55
C THR A 56 -18.28 8.37 25.89
N ALA A 57 -17.09 8.89 26.22
CA ALA A 57 -15.83 8.34 25.75
C ALA A 57 -15.64 6.89 26.20
N TRP A 58 -15.95 6.56 27.46
CA TRP A 58 -15.87 5.21 28.01
C TRP A 58 -16.84 4.23 27.34
N ARG A 59 -18.11 4.64 27.16
CA ARG A 59 -19.11 3.85 26.41
C ARG A 59 -18.61 3.56 25.00
N GLY A 60 -18.08 4.58 24.31
CA GLY A 60 -17.49 4.43 22.98
C GLY A 60 -16.28 3.49 22.95
N TYR A 61 -15.39 3.59 23.93
CA TYR A 61 -14.24 2.67 24.08
C TYR A 61 -14.72 1.22 24.24
N ARG A 62 -15.68 0.97 25.13
CA ARG A 62 -16.23 -0.37 25.37
C ARG A 62 -16.84 -0.98 24.11
N THR A 63 -17.63 -0.20 23.37
CA THR A 63 -18.22 -0.64 22.09
C THR A 63 -17.14 -0.97 21.06
N ARG A 64 -16.13 -0.11 20.91
CA ARG A 64 -15.01 -0.35 19.97
C ARG A 64 -14.20 -1.59 20.33
N ARG A 65 -13.96 -1.84 21.63
CA ARG A 65 -13.25 -3.03 22.11
C ARG A 65 -14.03 -4.30 21.79
N LYS A 66 -15.33 -4.36 22.14
CA LYS A 66 -16.20 -5.50 21.82
C LYS A 66 -16.28 -5.75 20.31
N PHE A 67 -16.37 -4.68 19.52
CA PHE A 67 -16.37 -4.80 18.07
C PHE A 67 -15.02 -5.28 17.51
N ALA A 68 -13.89 -4.87 18.10
CA ALA A 68 -12.58 -5.34 17.69
C ALA A 68 -12.42 -6.86 17.92
N GLU A 69 -12.93 -7.38 19.04
CA GLU A 69 -12.99 -8.81 19.35
C GLU A 69 -13.78 -9.58 18.27
N VAL A 70 -15.02 -9.15 17.99
CA VAL A 70 -15.89 -9.78 16.97
C VAL A 70 -15.37 -9.61 15.54
N ARG A 71 -14.68 -8.50 15.24
CA ARG A 71 -14.13 -8.20 13.91
C ARG A 71 -13.11 -9.25 13.48
N GLY A 72 -12.32 -9.79 14.40
CA GLY A 72 -11.35 -10.84 14.11
C GLY A 72 -12.02 -12.10 13.58
N GLU A 73 -13.03 -12.59 14.29
CA GLU A 73 -13.80 -13.78 13.91
C GLU A 73 -14.53 -13.58 12.58
N ARG A 74 -15.23 -12.45 12.42
CA ARG A 74 -15.92 -12.13 11.16
C ARG A 74 -14.97 -12.03 9.96
N ARG A 75 -13.74 -11.55 10.17
CA ARG A 75 -12.70 -11.54 9.11
C ARG A 75 -12.29 -12.96 8.73
N ARG A 76 -12.06 -13.83 9.72
CA ARG A 76 -11.72 -15.25 9.46
C ARG A 76 -12.85 -15.97 8.74
N GLU A 77 -14.09 -15.77 9.16
CA GLU A 77 -15.27 -16.35 8.51
C GLU A 77 -15.38 -15.90 7.05
N LYS A 78 -15.27 -14.59 6.79
CA LYS A 78 -15.27 -14.06 5.41
C LYS A 78 -14.13 -14.63 4.56
N ALA A 79 -12.93 -14.76 5.13
CA ALA A 79 -11.79 -15.35 4.45
C ALA A 79 -12.04 -16.83 4.14
N ALA A 80 -12.58 -17.60 5.09
CA ALA A 80 -12.94 -19.01 4.90
C ALA A 80 -13.97 -19.17 3.78
N VAL A 81 -15.04 -18.37 3.76
CA VAL A 81 -16.05 -18.39 2.69
C VAL A 81 -15.43 -18.05 1.33
N ALA A 82 -14.54 -17.06 1.26
CA ALA A 82 -13.86 -16.69 0.02
C ALA A 82 -12.98 -17.84 -0.50
N ILE A 83 -12.19 -18.48 0.37
CA ILE A 83 -11.37 -19.65 0.04
C ILE A 83 -12.27 -20.78 -0.45
N GLN A 84 -13.31 -21.13 0.31
CA GLN A 84 -14.24 -22.20 -0.06
C GLN A 84 -14.89 -21.95 -1.42
N ARG A 85 -15.36 -20.72 -1.69
CA ARG A 85 -15.94 -20.36 -3.00
C ARG A 85 -14.93 -20.54 -4.12
N ARG A 86 -13.69 -20.08 -3.92
CA ARG A 86 -12.63 -20.18 -4.93
C ARG A 86 -12.25 -21.63 -5.21
N VAL A 87 -12.12 -22.45 -4.16
CA VAL A 87 -11.81 -23.88 -4.28
C VAL A 87 -12.95 -24.63 -4.97
N ARG A 88 -14.22 -24.39 -4.58
CA ARG A 88 -15.38 -25.01 -5.26
C ARG A 88 -15.43 -24.65 -6.73
N HIS A 89 -15.23 -23.38 -7.07
CA HIS A 89 -15.19 -22.94 -8.46
C HIS A 89 -14.05 -23.63 -9.23
N TRP A 90 -12.84 -23.67 -8.66
CA TRP A 90 -11.71 -24.35 -9.29
C TRP A 90 -11.96 -25.86 -9.48
N LEU A 91 -12.54 -26.54 -8.50
CA LEU A 91 -12.92 -27.95 -8.61
C LEU A 91 -13.95 -28.17 -9.71
N HIS A 92 -14.96 -27.30 -9.81
CA HIS A 92 -15.96 -27.35 -10.86
C HIS A 92 -15.33 -27.18 -12.25
N THR A 93 -14.54 -26.11 -12.43
CA THR A 93 -13.84 -25.84 -13.70
C THR A 93 -12.90 -26.98 -14.06
N ARG A 94 -12.22 -27.58 -13.08
CA ARG A 94 -11.35 -28.74 -13.32
C ARG A 94 -12.15 -29.97 -13.73
N ALA A 95 -13.29 -30.23 -13.10
CA ALA A 95 -14.17 -31.33 -13.48
C ALA A 95 -14.73 -31.13 -14.90
N GLU A 96 -15.16 -29.92 -15.24
CA GLU A 96 -15.59 -29.57 -16.61
C GLU A 96 -14.45 -29.75 -17.63
N ALA A 97 -13.24 -29.27 -17.32
CA ALA A 97 -12.08 -29.45 -18.17
C ALA A 97 -11.73 -30.93 -18.36
N GLN A 98 -11.82 -31.74 -17.30
CA GLN A 98 -11.55 -33.18 -17.36
C GLN A 98 -12.62 -33.94 -18.15
N ASN A 99 -13.89 -33.55 -18.03
CA ASN A 99 -14.98 -34.05 -18.86
C ASN A 99 -14.79 -33.69 -20.34
N CYS A 100 -14.34 -32.46 -20.64
CA CYS A 100 -13.98 -32.03 -22.00
C CYS A 100 -12.77 -32.76 -22.57
N ILE A 101 -11.81 -33.17 -21.73
CA ILE A 101 -10.65 -33.99 -22.17
C ILE A 101 -11.09 -35.43 -22.41
N SER A 102 -11.99 -35.99 -21.59
CA SER A 102 -12.54 -37.33 -21.77
C SER A 102 -13.39 -37.46 -23.04
N SER A 103 -14.07 -36.41 -23.48
CA SER A 103 -14.77 -36.40 -24.78
C SER A 103 -13.83 -36.17 -25.97
N ARG A 104 -12.54 -35.88 -25.70
CA ARG A 104 -11.48 -35.66 -26.69
C ARG A 104 -10.60 -36.89 -26.90
N THR A 105 -11.10 -38.09 -26.58
CA THR A 105 -10.77 -39.23 -27.45
C THR A 105 -11.23 -38.82 -28.83
N VAL A 106 -10.27 -38.42 -29.67
CA VAL A 106 -10.47 -38.27 -31.11
C VAL A 106 -10.92 -39.66 -31.56
N SER A 107 -12.23 -39.88 -31.57
CA SER A 107 -12.83 -41.03 -32.20
C SER A 107 -12.20 -41.05 -33.58
N LYS A 108 -11.46 -42.12 -33.93
CA LYS A 108 -10.96 -42.32 -35.28
C LYS A 108 -12.14 -42.04 -36.20
N ILE A 109 -12.09 -40.92 -36.90
CA ILE A 109 -13.17 -40.50 -37.78
C ILE A 109 -13.31 -41.64 -38.78
N SER A 110 -14.45 -42.34 -38.75
CA SER A 110 -14.73 -43.39 -39.71
C SER A 110 -14.56 -42.80 -41.11
N GLU A 111 -14.02 -43.57 -42.04
CA GLU A 111 -13.74 -43.12 -43.41
C GLU A 111 -15.00 -42.55 -44.08
N GLU A 112 -16.18 -43.10 -43.75
CA GLU A 112 -17.49 -42.59 -44.16
C GLU A 112 -17.80 -41.18 -43.63
N ARG A 113 -17.39 -40.86 -42.39
CA ARG A 113 -17.59 -39.53 -41.80
C ARG A 113 -16.62 -38.52 -42.41
N LEU A 114 -15.42 -38.96 -42.76
CA LEU A 114 -14.42 -38.15 -43.44
C LEU A 114 -14.93 -37.74 -44.83
N GLN A 115 -15.48 -38.69 -45.59
CA GLN A 115 -16.14 -38.41 -46.87
C GLN A 115 -17.33 -37.45 -46.73
N LYS A 116 -18.17 -37.62 -45.71
CA LYS A 116 -19.29 -36.69 -45.44
C LYS A 116 -18.82 -35.28 -45.13
N LEU A 117 -17.79 -35.13 -44.28
CA LEU A 117 -17.20 -33.81 -43.99
C LEU A 117 -16.60 -33.18 -45.24
N GLN A 118 -15.96 -33.98 -46.09
CA GLN A 118 -15.40 -33.51 -47.35
C GLN A 118 -16.50 -33.04 -48.31
N GLN A 119 -17.63 -33.76 -48.38
CA GLN A 119 -18.81 -33.32 -49.12
C GLN A 119 -19.46 -32.05 -48.52
N GLU A 120 -19.53 -31.92 -47.20
CA GLU A 120 -20.01 -30.71 -46.52
C GLU A 120 -19.11 -29.51 -46.83
N VAL A 121 -17.79 -29.69 -46.83
CA VAL A 121 -16.82 -28.65 -47.20
C VAL A 121 -16.95 -28.28 -48.68
N SER A 122 -17.06 -29.25 -49.60
CA SER A 122 -17.27 -28.95 -51.02
C SER A 122 -18.59 -28.21 -51.25
N ARG A 123 -19.70 -28.66 -50.64
CA ARG A 123 -20.98 -27.93 -50.71
C ARG A 123 -20.90 -26.53 -50.13
N TRP A 124 -20.16 -26.35 -49.03
CA TRP A 124 -19.95 -25.04 -48.44
C TRP A 124 -19.12 -24.14 -49.37
N GLN A 125 -18.08 -24.68 -50.00
CA GLN A 125 -17.28 -23.98 -51.01
C GLN A 125 -18.15 -23.60 -52.21
N ASP A 126 -18.90 -24.53 -52.80
CA ASP A 126 -19.81 -24.28 -53.93
C ASP A 126 -20.86 -23.19 -53.62
N THR A 127 -21.35 -23.14 -52.37
CA THR A 127 -22.31 -22.13 -51.91
C THR A 127 -21.65 -20.78 -51.56
N HIS A 128 -20.35 -20.78 -51.25
CA HIS A 128 -19.60 -19.60 -50.78
C HIS A 128 -18.46 -19.20 -51.74
N ASP A 129 -18.44 -19.67 -52.98
CA ASP A 129 -17.45 -19.29 -54.00
C ASP A 129 -17.40 -17.77 -54.27
N ASN A 130 -18.47 -17.05 -53.91
CA ASN A 130 -18.55 -15.59 -53.98
C ASN A 130 -17.99 -14.86 -52.75
N VAL A 131 -17.67 -15.58 -51.65
CA VAL A 131 -17.03 -15.01 -50.48
C VAL A 131 -15.53 -14.92 -50.76
N LYS A 132 -15.08 -13.73 -51.17
CA LYS A 132 -13.65 -13.43 -51.31
C LYS A 132 -12.98 -13.58 -49.94
N PHE A 133 -12.48 -14.78 -49.65
CA PHE A 133 -11.66 -15.00 -48.48
C PHE A 133 -10.45 -14.05 -48.59
N PRO A 134 -10.14 -13.23 -47.56
CA PRO A 134 -9.00 -12.35 -47.60
C PRO A 134 -7.76 -13.19 -47.94
N GLY A 135 -7.08 -12.85 -49.03
CA GLY A 135 -5.89 -13.60 -49.45
C GLY A 135 -4.91 -13.72 -48.30
N MET A 136 -4.10 -14.79 -48.28
CA MET A 136 -3.24 -15.12 -47.13
C MET A 136 -2.38 -13.93 -46.64
N LYS A 137 -1.95 -13.04 -47.55
CA LYS A 137 -1.29 -11.76 -47.22
C LYS A 137 -2.18 -10.83 -46.39
N GLN A 138 -3.42 -10.59 -46.81
CA GLN A 138 -4.38 -9.74 -46.09
C GLN A 138 -4.69 -10.29 -44.70
N MET A 139 -4.72 -11.61 -44.55
CA MET A 139 -4.97 -12.26 -43.26
C MET A 139 -3.76 -12.10 -42.31
N VAL A 140 -2.54 -12.22 -42.84
CA VAL A 140 -1.29 -11.94 -42.09
C VAL A 140 -1.22 -10.47 -41.70
N ASP A 141 -1.55 -9.56 -42.61
CA ASP A 141 -1.56 -8.12 -42.35
C ASP A 141 -2.60 -7.77 -41.27
N LEU A 142 -3.79 -8.36 -41.32
CA LEU A 142 -4.82 -8.19 -40.32
C LEU A 142 -4.37 -8.71 -38.95
N HIS A 143 -3.77 -9.91 -38.92
CA HIS A 143 -3.23 -10.48 -37.69
C HIS A 143 -2.16 -9.56 -37.08
N PHE A 144 -1.24 -9.05 -37.90
CA PHE A 144 -0.22 -8.10 -37.46
C PHE A 144 -0.82 -6.80 -36.92
N GLN A 145 -1.83 -6.24 -37.58
CA GLN A 145 -2.54 -5.06 -37.10
C GLN A 145 -3.22 -5.28 -35.75
N VAL A 146 -3.87 -6.43 -35.55
CA VAL A 146 -4.52 -6.77 -34.28
C VAL A 146 -3.49 -6.94 -33.16
N GLN A 147 -2.38 -7.65 -33.43
CA GLN A 147 -1.30 -7.83 -32.45
C GLN A 147 -0.66 -6.50 -32.03
N ASN A 148 -0.45 -5.57 -32.98
CA ASN A 148 0.07 -4.24 -32.67
C ASN A 148 -0.89 -3.41 -31.81
N ARG A 149 -2.20 -3.47 -32.09
CA ARG A 149 -3.22 -2.79 -31.28
C ARG A 149 -3.26 -3.35 -29.85
N LEU A 150 -3.19 -4.67 -29.72
CA LEU A 150 -3.16 -5.35 -28.43
C LEU A 150 -1.92 -4.95 -27.62
N THR A 151 -0.75 -4.95 -28.25
CA THR A 151 0.51 -4.54 -27.63
C THR A 151 0.46 -3.09 -27.16
N SER A 152 -0.07 -2.19 -27.99
CA SER A 152 -0.25 -0.78 -27.65
C SER A 152 -1.21 -0.58 -26.47
N PHE A 153 -2.26 -1.39 -26.38
CA PHE A 153 -3.19 -1.37 -25.25
C PHE A 153 -2.49 -1.77 -23.94
N TYR A 154 -1.77 -2.90 -23.93
CA TYR A 154 -1.03 -3.34 -22.75
C TYR A 154 0.06 -2.35 -22.34
N TRP A 155 0.74 -1.72 -23.30
CA TRP A 155 1.71 -0.66 -23.01
C TRP A 155 1.07 0.51 -22.28
N ARG A 156 -0.05 1.05 -22.79
CA ARG A 156 -0.78 2.16 -22.16
C ARG A 156 -1.30 1.78 -20.77
N PHE A 157 -1.79 0.56 -20.60
CA PHE A 157 -2.26 0.05 -19.32
C PHE A 157 -1.11 -0.04 -18.30
N ASN A 158 0.05 -0.57 -18.72
CA ASN A 158 1.21 -0.71 -17.86
C ASN A 158 1.90 0.64 -17.56
N GLU A 159 1.82 1.61 -18.46
CA GLU A 159 2.42 2.94 -18.29
C GLU A 159 1.86 3.67 -17.06
N GLY A 160 0.57 3.49 -16.74
CA GLY A 160 -0.03 4.01 -15.51
C GLY A 160 0.56 3.34 -14.26
N SER A 161 0.70 2.02 -14.28
CA SER A 161 1.31 1.25 -13.19
C SER A 161 2.79 1.62 -12.99
N ILE A 162 3.55 1.79 -14.07
CA ILE A 162 4.95 2.20 -14.03
C ILE A 162 5.08 3.63 -13.50
N ARG A 163 4.21 4.56 -13.93
CA ARG A 163 4.19 5.94 -13.42
C ARG A 163 3.89 5.97 -11.93
N GLN A 164 2.91 5.19 -11.48
CA GLN A 164 2.57 5.07 -10.06
C GLN A 164 3.73 4.49 -9.24
N GLN A 165 4.34 3.41 -9.71
CA GLN A 165 5.50 2.80 -9.05
C GLN A 165 6.69 3.78 -8.95
N ARG A 166 6.94 4.58 -10.00
CA ARG A 166 7.97 5.63 -9.98
C ARG A 166 7.65 6.74 -8.98
N HIS A 167 6.39 7.15 -8.91
CA HIS A 167 5.94 8.14 -7.93
C HIS A 167 6.12 7.63 -6.49
N GLU A 168 5.67 6.42 -6.21
CA GLU A 168 5.83 5.77 -4.90
C GLU A 168 7.31 5.61 -4.50
N ALA A 169 8.15 5.16 -5.43
CA ALA A 169 9.59 5.05 -5.20
C ALA A 169 10.23 6.41 -4.87
N ARG A 170 9.80 7.49 -5.55
CA ARG A 170 10.28 8.85 -5.29
C ARG A 170 9.79 9.37 -3.92
N CYS A 171 8.55 9.11 -3.55
CA CYS A 171 8.03 9.45 -2.22
C CYS A 171 8.83 8.74 -1.12
N ALA A 172 9.07 7.44 -1.26
CA ALA A 172 9.88 6.68 -0.30
C ALA A 172 11.32 7.21 -0.19
N GLN A 173 11.91 7.67 -1.30
CA GLN A 173 13.23 8.33 -1.28
C GLN A 173 13.19 9.66 -0.50
N LEU A 174 12.17 10.50 -0.73
CA LEU A 174 12.02 11.76 -0.01
C LEU A 174 11.79 11.54 1.49
N GLU A 175 10.94 10.58 1.84
CA GLU A 175 10.73 10.18 3.23
C GLU A 175 12.04 9.73 3.89
N ALA A 176 12.83 8.90 3.20
CA ALA A 176 14.14 8.48 3.69
C ALA A 176 15.09 9.68 3.90
N LEU A 177 15.11 10.66 3.00
CA LEU A 177 15.92 11.88 3.17
C LEU A 177 15.46 12.73 4.37
N CYS A 178 14.15 12.88 4.56
CA CYS A 178 13.60 13.58 5.73
C CYS A 178 14.05 12.89 7.03
N THR A 179 13.95 11.55 7.11
CA THR A 179 14.39 10.82 8.32
C THR A 179 15.88 11.01 8.62
N LEU A 180 16.72 11.09 7.58
CA LEU A 180 18.16 11.32 7.72
C LEU A 180 18.50 12.74 8.19
N SER A 181 17.71 13.73 7.77
CA SER A 181 17.90 15.12 8.18
C SER A 181 17.52 15.39 9.65
N GLU A 182 16.67 14.56 10.23
CA GLU A 182 16.19 14.68 11.61
C GLU A 182 17.11 13.98 12.64
N LEU A 183 18.05 13.14 12.17
CA LEU A 183 18.98 12.38 13.00
C LEU A 183 20.01 13.29 13.67
N PRO A 184 20.24 13.15 14.99
CA PRO A 184 21.29 13.88 15.70
C PRO A 184 22.68 13.47 15.21
N ALA A 185 23.59 14.44 15.24
CA ALA A 185 25.00 14.22 14.93
C ALA A 185 25.57 13.10 15.82
N LEU A 186 26.44 12.26 15.26
CA LEU A 186 27.06 11.12 15.96
C LEU A 186 27.83 11.54 17.24
N SER A 187 28.18 12.82 17.38
CA SER A 187 28.83 13.36 18.59
C SER A 187 27.89 13.65 19.75
N GLN A 188 26.57 13.60 19.55
CA GLN A 188 25.56 13.99 20.54
C GLN A 188 24.77 12.80 21.12
N SER A 189 25.09 11.56 20.75
CA SER A 189 24.28 10.38 21.08
C SER A 189 25.11 9.24 21.70
N GLU A 190 25.23 9.22 23.03
CA GLU A 190 25.93 8.14 23.75
C GLU A 190 25.12 6.83 23.86
N ASN A 191 23.80 6.86 23.63
CA ASN A 191 22.88 5.72 23.86
C ASN A 191 21.97 5.36 22.67
N MET A 192 22.31 5.75 21.44
CA MET A 192 21.50 5.44 20.25
C MET A 192 21.94 4.13 19.60
N ASP A 193 20.98 3.25 19.30
CA ASP A 193 21.23 2.02 18.54
C ASP A 193 21.67 2.36 17.10
N ILE A 194 22.78 1.76 16.65
CA ILE A 194 23.41 1.98 15.34
C ILE A 194 22.43 1.67 14.20
N SER A 195 21.44 0.82 14.47
CA SER A 195 20.33 0.50 13.56
C SER A 195 19.57 1.74 13.04
N TRP A 196 19.58 2.86 13.77
CA TRP A 196 18.90 4.11 13.39
C TRP A 196 19.59 4.87 12.26
N TYR A 197 20.89 4.67 12.07
CA TYR A 197 21.66 5.32 11.00
C TYR A 197 21.67 4.49 9.70
N HIS A 198 20.99 3.35 9.68
CA HIS A 198 20.77 2.58 8.47
C HIS A 198 19.69 3.25 7.60
N CYS A 199 20.08 3.70 6.42
CA CYS A 199 19.12 4.13 5.40
C CYS A 199 18.45 2.89 4.77
N PRO A 200 17.10 2.78 4.75
CA PRO A 200 16.39 1.69 4.10
C PRO A 200 16.55 1.68 2.57
N SER A 201 16.91 2.83 1.97
CA SER A 201 17.06 2.94 0.52
C SER A 201 18.47 2.53 0.08
N LEU A 202 18.55 1.45 -0.70
CA LEU A 202 19.79 0.90 -1.24
C LEU A 202 20.65 1.91 -2.04
N PRO A 203 20.10 2.74 -2.96
CA PRO A 203 20.91 3.69 -3.71
C PRO A 203 21.55 4.77 -2.81
N PHE A 204 20.86 5.20 -1.76
CA PHE A 204 21.41 6.17 -0.81
C PHE A 204 22.48 5.53 0.08
N ALA A 205 22.20 4.35 0.63
CA ALA A 205 23.17 3.61 1.44
C ALA A 205 24.47 3.32 0.67
N THR A 206 24.36 2.95 -0.61
CA THR A 206 25.53 2.73 -1.48
C THR A 206 26.28 4.02 -1.79
N ALA A 207 25.58 5.12 -2.08
CA ALA A 207 26.19 6.44 -2.30
C ALA A 207 26.92 6.95 -1.05
N ALA A 208 26.30 6.86 0.13
CA ALA A 208 26.91 7.24 1.41
C ALA A 208 28.16 6.40 1.72
N ARG A 209 28.10 5.08 1.48
CA ARG A 209 29.26 4.18 1.66
C ARG A 209 30.41 4.56 0.74
N LEU A 210 30.13 4.92 -0.52
CA LEU A 210 31.14 5.36 -1.47
C LEU A 210 31.73 6.73 -1.07
N ALA A 211 30.90 7.67 -0.63
CA ALA A 211 31.36 8.97 -0.13
C ALA A 211 32.27 8.83 1.09
N HIS A 212 31.89 8.00 2.07
CA HIS A 212 32.72 7.69 3.23
C HIS A 212 34.06 7.03 2.83
N LYS A 213 34.04 6.05 1.92
CA LYS A 213 35.27 5.45 1.39
C LYS A 213 36.17 6.47 0.68
N ARG A 214 35.59 7.45 -0.02
CA ARG A 214 36.36 8.56 -0.62
C ARG A 214 36.94 9.48 0.45
N GLN A 215 36.19 9.79 1.49
CA GLN A 215 36.66 10.61 2.61
C GLN A 215 37.81 9.93 3.37
N LEU A 216 37.73 8.63 3.61
CA LEU A 216 38.83 7.85 4.22
C LEU A 216 40.08 7.76 3.33
N ARG A 217 39.91 7.84 2.01
CA ARG A 217 41.01 7.87 1.03
C ARG A 217 41.58 9.26 0.81
N SER A 218 40.86 10.31 1.19
CA SER A 218 41.41 11.65 1.25
C SER A 218 42.43 11.66 2.38
N PRO A 219 43.67 12.15 2.16
CA PRO A 219 44.65 12.25 3.23
C PRO A 219 44.12 13.26 4.25
N SER A 220 43.39 12.79 5.27
CA SER A 220 43.09 13.57 6.46
C SER A 220 44.42 14.12 6.93
N ALA A 221 44.56 15.46 6.93
CA ALA A 221 45.78 16.13 7.33
C ALA A 221 46.36 15.41 8.54
N VAL A 222 47.50 14.75 8.32
CA VAL A 222 48.11 13.88 9.31
C VAL A 222 48.28 14.72 10.55
N TRP A 223 47.83 14.21 11.70
CA TRP A 223 47.69 14.96 12.95
C TRP A 223 48.93 15.81 13.32
N TRP A 224 50.14 15.39 12.91
CA TRP A 224 51.39 16.13 13.10
C TRP A 224 51.48 17.45 12.30
N ARG A 225 50.75 17.62 11.20
CA ARG A 225 50.67 18.90 10.46
C ARG A 225 49.81 19.96 11.17
N LYS A 226 49.02 19.59 12.17
CA LYS A 226 48.24 20.52 13.03
C LYS A 226 49.00 20.99 14.27
N LEU A 227 50.15 20.39 14.57
CA LEU A 227 51.01 20.74 15.71
C LEU A 227 52.12 21.74 15.35
N MET A 228 52.24 22.09 14.06
CA MET A 228 53.26 23.00 13.53
C MET A 228 52.66 24.33 13.02
N SER A 229 51.44 24.66 13.47
CA SER A 229 50.79 25.97 13.27
C SER A 229 50.34 26.53 14.60
#